data_AF-A0A9E0K1R7-F1
#
_entry.id   AF-A0A9E0K1R7-F1
#
_cell.length_a   1.000
_cell.length_b   1.000
_cell.length_c   1.000
_cell.angle_alpha   90.00
_cell.angle_beta   90.00
_cell.angle_gamma   90.00
#
_symmetry.space_group_name_H-M   'P 1'
#
loop_
_entity.id
_entity.type
_entity.pdbx_description
1 polymer ?
#
loop_
_entity_poly.entity_id
_entity_poly.type
_entity_poly.pdbx_seq_one_letter_code
_entity_poly.pdbx_strand_id
1 'polypeptide(L)'
;MKIINKLKINQNALKLTSVFLAFAIATFGSIAALAWGPERQTYTIEKPADKVTFNSITNNPNYGDERNFTIAKLTSEGTDKWRDVVEVSENAEYTIRVYVHNNAADNLKLTAENTRVKASIPTTLSNQVTIQGQISASNATPQDIWDQVVFKSDSKKFNIAYVAGSARYYNNVNPSEGFQLSDDIITNTGSLLGYEKMDGKIPGCFQYSGIVTFKVKTQVQKQADFNVSKQVRKVGETEWQKTVKAKPGDKIEYRIGYDNVGESTQNNVIAKDALPKGITYVSDSTYLKNASNPNGDGMKLASNDLTTKGVNIGNYAPNSNAFVKFTAQIAEAKDLSCGSNKLTNKVNVSTENGAKENTADVEVDVECKDNECKPGVPEGSAECEDTVVPTELPKTGPMEAALMIIAVTAITGGVAYWYRSREEVKKATAGLTPNEHKINPDEKDITKESKKENK
;
A
#
# COMPACT_ATOMS: atom_id res chain seq x y z
N MET A 1 27.74 17.27 51.42
CA MET A 1 27.69 18.27 50.33
C MET A 1 27.68 17.49 49.01
N LYS A 2 26.55 17.45 48.29
CA LYS A 2 26.29 18.22 47.05
C LYS A 2 27.34 17.91 45.98
N ILE A 3 27.09 17.31 44.80
CA ILE A 3 25.99 17.38 43.82
C ILE A 3 26.26 16.23 42.82
N ILE A 4 25.25 15.65 42.17
CA ILE A 4 25.25 15.32 40.73
C ILE A 4 23.81 15.04 40.26
N ASN A 5 23.42 15.81 39.23
CA ASN A 5 22.21 15.74 38.41
C ASN A 5 21.95 14.36 37.81
N LYS A 6 20.66 13.99 37.69
CA LYS A 6 20.15 13.34 36.48
C LYS A 6 18.76 13.88 36.13
N LEU A 7 18.70 14.61 35.02
CA LEU A 7 17.47 14.84 34.26
C LEU A 7 16.87 13.47 33.88
N LYS A 8 15.60 13.26 34.25
CA LYS A 8 14.77 12.23 33.60
C LYS A 8 13.98 12.92 32.49
N ILE A 9 14.30 12.54 31.25
CA ILE A 9 13.50 12.83 30.06
C ILE A 9 12.20 12.04 30.21
N ASN A 10 11.08 12.75 30.26
CA ASN A 10 9.75 12.19 30.35
C ASN A 10 9.30 11.81 28.93
N GLN A 11 9.36 10.53 28.58
CA GLN A 11 8.72 10.01 27.37
C GLN A 11 7.23 9.80 27.65
N ASN A 12 6.41 10.78 27.25
CA ASN A 12 4.98 10.56 27.09
C ASN A 12 4.78 9.68 25.85
N ALA A 13 4.74 8.36 26.07
CA ALA A 13 4.25 7.41 25.09
C ALA A 13 2.73 7.67 24.90
N LEU A 14 2.40 8.18 23.71
CA LEU A 14 1.04 8.31 23.21
C LEU A 14 0.42 6.91 23.16
N LYS A 15 -0.33 6.53 24.19
CA LYS A 15 -1.12 5.29 24.18
C LYS A 15 -2.30 5.48 23.22
N LEU A 16 -2.10 5.13 21.95
CA LEU A 16 -3.18 4.80 21.03
C LEU A 16 -3.85 3.53 21.55
N THR A 17 -4.92 3.67 22.34
CA THR A 17 -5.86 2.59 22.59
C THR A 17 -6.69 2.38 21.32
N SER A 18 -6.14 1.57 20.40
CA SER A 18 -6.83 1.07 19.22
C SER A 18 -7.86 0.02 19.64
N VAL A 19 -9.09 0.45 19.94
CA VAL A 19 -10.23 -0.48 20.01
C VAL A 19 -10.60 -0.83 18.57
N PHE A 20 -10.00 -1.89 18.05
CA PHE A 20 -10.41 -2.51 16.80
C PHE A 20 -11.72 -3.27 17.04
N LEU A 21 -12.86 -2.60 16.85
CA LEU A 21 -14.10 -3.32 16.60
C LEU A 21 -14.09 -3.73 15.12
N ALA A 22 -13.75 -5.00 14.86
CA ALA A 22 -14.01 -5.61 13.57
C ALA A 22 -15.54 -5.69 13.39
N PHE A 23 -16.11 -4.75 12.65
CA PHE A 23 -17.51 -4.79 12.28
C PHE A 23 -17.72 -5.87 11.21
N ALA A 24 -18.67 -6.77 11.45
CA ALA A 24 -19.29 -7.51 10.38
C ALA A 24 -20.09 -6.51 9.53
N ILE A 25 -19.40 -5.87 8.59
CA ILE A 25 -20.02 -5.09 7.55
C ILE A 25 -20.71 -6.12 6.66
N ALA A 26 -22.06 -6.10 6.63
CA ALA A 26 -22.75 -6.70 5.50
C ALA A 26 -22.14 -6.04 4.26
N THR A 27 -21.38 -6.82 3.49
CA THR A 27 -20.78 -6.36 2.23
C THR A 27 -21.94 -6.12 1.28
N PHE A 28 -22.53 -4.94 1.36
CA PHE A 28 -23.34 -4.44 0.26
C PHE A 28 -22.36 -4.30 -0.89
N GLY A 29 -22.54 -5.16 -1.90
CA GLY A 29 -21.79 -5.09 -3.14
C GLY A 29 -21.79 -3.66 -3.64
N SER A 30 -20.74 -3.28 -4.34
CA SER A 30 -20.60 -2.00 -5.03
C SER A 30 -21.93 -1.54 -5.64
N ILE A 31 -22.55 -0.51 -5.06
CA ILE A 31 -23.78 0.09 -5.58
C ILE A 31 -23.46 1.55 -5.94
N ALA A 32 -24.03 1.94 -7.08
CA ALA A 32 -23.87 3.20 -7.79
C ALA A 32 -23.91 4.44 -6.88
N ALA A 33 -23.23 5.50 -7.32
CA ALA A 33 -23.48 6.85 -6.82
C ALA A 33 -25.00 7.15 -6.96
N LEU A 34 -25.62 7.66 -5.89
CA LEU A 34 -27.08 7.84 -5.69
C LEU A 34 -27.82 6.59 -5.17
N ALA A 35 -27.45 6.09 -4.00
CA ALA A 35 -28.15 4.99 -3.36
C ALA A 35 -28.79 5.44 -2.04
N TRP A 36 -30.12 5.55 -2.05
CA TRP A 36 -30.95 5.55 -0.84
C TRP A 36 -31.81 4.30 -0.82
N GLY A 37 -32.22 3.90 0.38
CA GLY A 37 -33.09 2.74 0.56
C GLY A 37 -33.77 2.72 1.92
N PRO A 38 -34.56 1.67 2.18
CA PRO A 38 -35.13 0.80 1.15
C PRO A 38 -36.10 1.57 0.24
N GLU A 39 -36.54 0.93 -0.84
CA GLU A 39 -37.68 1.44 -1.63
C GLU A 39 -38.89 1.61 -0.71
N ARG A 40 -39.58 2.75 -0.84
CA ARG A 40 -40.69 3.13 0.03
C ARG A 40 -41.67 4.03 -0.71
N GLN A 41 -42.90 4.05 -0.22
CA GLN A 41 -43.93 4.95 -0.71
C GLN A 41 -43.46 6.40 -0.57
N THR A 42 -43.56 7.15 -1.66
CA THR A 42 -43.25 8.58 -1.70
C THR A 42 -44.50 9.42 -1.51
N TYR A 43 -44.27 10.66 -1.08
CA TYR A 43 -45.29 11.64 -0.77
C TYR A 43 -44.90 13.00 -1.37
N THR A 44 -45.83 13.95 -1.34
CA THR A 44 -45.57 15.33 -1.71
C THR A 44 -46.00 16.25 -0.57
N ILE A 45 -45.59 17.53 -0.61
CA ILE A 45 -46.00 18.50 0.42
C ILE A 45 -47.53 18.69 0.44
N GLU A 46 -48.19 18.53 -0.70
CA GLU A 46 -49.64 18.64 -0.87
C GLU A 46 -50.37 17.40 -0.35
N LYS A 47 -49.70 16.24 -0.36
CA LYS A 47 -50.23 14.96 0.10
C LYS A 47 -49.22 14.29 1.05
N PRO A 48 -49.08 14.81 2.29
CA PRO A 48 -48.16 14.26 3.29
C PRO A 48 -48.59 12.86 3.74
N ALA A 49 -47.72 12.19 4.48
CA ALA A 49 -47.93 10.79 4.84
C ALA A 49 -49.07 10.61 5.87
N ASP A 50 -49.82 9.54 5.70
CA ASP A 50 -50.88 9.08 6.61
C ASP A 50 -50.34 8.26 7.80
N LYS A 51 -49.01 8.10 7.88
CA LYS A 51 -48.30 7.28 8.87
C LYS A 51 -46.95 7.90 9.19
N VAL A 52 -46.33 7.42 10.27
CA VAL A 52 -44.93 7.76 10.57
C VAL A 52 -44.04 7.16 9.50
N THR A 53 -43.35 8.02 8.76
CA THR A 53 -42.35 7.66 7.77
C THR A 53 -41.37 8.81 7.64
N PHE A 54 -40.11 8.51 7.32
CA PHE A 54 -39.08 9.52 7.22
C PHE A 54 -38.74 9.81 5.77
N ASN A 55 -38.44 11.09 5.50
CA ASN A 55 -37.72 11.55 4.31
C ASN A 55 -38.19 10.90 2.99
N SER A 56 -39.49 10.94 2.77
CA SER A 56 -40.24 10.33 1.67
C SER A 56 -41.00 11.37 0.85
N ILE A 57 -40.92 12.66 1.21
CA ILE A 57 -41.41 13.77 0.38
C ILE A 57 -40.42 14.06 -0.75
N THR A 58 -40.90 14.11 -1.99
CA THR A 58 -40.03 14.31 -3.18
C THR A 58 -39.95 15.74 -3.70
N ASN A 59 -40.78 16.66 -3.18
CA ASN A 59 -40.90 18.04 -3.67
C ASN A 59 -40.80 19.08 -2.53
N ASN A 60 -39.96 18.86 -1.51
CA ASN A 60 -39.77 19.83 -0.43
C ASN A 60 -39.16 21.13 -0.99
N PRO A 61 -39.81 22.29 -0.86
CA PRO A 61 -39.35 23.54 -1.49
C PRO A 61 -38.01 24.06 -0.92
N ASN A 62 -37.65 23.67 0.29
CA ASN A 62 -36.43 24.12 0.98
C ASN A 62 -35.29 23.10 0.91
N TYR A 63 -35.55 21.88 0.43
CA TYR A 63 -34.60 20.77 0.46
C TYR A 63 -34.50 20.01 -0.88
N GLY A 64 -35.61 19.87 -1.61
CA GLY A 64 -35.74 19.05 -2.80
C GLY A 64 -36.32 17.67 -2.48
N ASP A 65 -35.73 16.62 -3.06
CA ASP A 65 -36.10 15.24 -2.78
C ASP A 65 -35.48 14.81 -1.46
N GLU A 66 -36.32 14.60 -0.43
CA GLU A 66 -35.83 14.25 0.91
C GLU A 66 -35.17 12.88 0.97
N ARG A 67 -35.34 12.03 -0.04
CA ARG A 67 -34.69 10.72 -0.07
C ARG A 67 -33.17 10.82 -0.19
N ASN A 68 -32.67 11.91 -0.77
CA ASN A 68 -31.25 12.29 -0.75
C ASN A 68 -30.93 13.11 0.51
N PHE A 69 -30.87 12.45 1.65
CA PHE A 69 -30.72 13.11 2.95
C PHE A 69 -29.31 13.09 3.53
N THR A 70 -28.37 12.33 2.96
CA THR A 70 -27.00 12.18 3.44
C THR A 70 -26.03 12.81 2.44
N ILE A 71 -25.53 13.99 2.78
CA ILE A 71 -24.68 14.80 1.89
C ILE A 71 -23.47 15.32 2.65
N ALA A 72 -22.40 15.67 1.93
CA ALA A 72 -21.17 16.14 2.55
C ALA A 72 -20.62 17.41 1.90
N LYS A 73 -19.82 18.14 2.67
CA LYS A 73 -19.04 19.29 2.19
C LYS A 73 -17.70 19.34 2.91
N LEU A 74 -16.72 20.03 2.33
CA LEU A 74 -15.49 20.34 3.05
C LEU A 74 -15.86 21.27 4.23
N THR A 75 -15.32 21.00 5.42
CA THR A 75 -15.72 21.75 6.63
C THR A 75 -15.43 23.25 6.49
N SER A 76 -14.38 23.62 5.76
CA SER A 76 -14.01 25.01 5.47
C SER A 76 -14.82 25.70 4.36
N GLU A 77 -15.66 24.98 3.60
CA GLU A 77 -16.50 25.58 2.57
C GLU A 77 -17.73 26.30 3.16
N GLY A 78 -18.36 27.15 2.34
CA GLY A 78 -19.64 27.78 2.64
C GLY A 78 -20.78 26.79 2.93
N THR A 79 -21.94 27.33 3.35
CA THR A 79 -23.11 26.53 3.79
C THR A 79 -23.92 25.92 2.64
N ASP A 80 -23.64 26.29 1.39
CA ASP A 80 -24.35 25.90 0.17
C ASP A 80 -23.63 24.82 -0.67
N LYS A 81 -22.45 24.35 -0.24
CA LYS A 81 -21.57 23.46 -1.03
C LYS A 81 -21.76 21.96 -0.77
N TRP A 82 -22.99 21.53 -0.47
CA TRP A 82 -23.27 20.11 -0.21
C TRP A 82 -23.25 19.27 -1.49
N ARG A 83 -22.71 18.05 -1.39
CA ARG A 83 -22.52 17.12 -2.51
C ARG A 83 -22.77 15.67 -2.09
N ASP A 84 -23.25 14.86 -3.04
CA ASP A 84 -23.41 13.40 -2.91
C ASP A 84 -22.12 12.65 -3.25
N VAL A 85 -21.28 13.27 -4.07
CA VAL A 85 -19.96 12.76 -4.45
C VAL A 85 -18.92 13.81 -4.12
N VAL A 86 -17.97 13.44 -3.26
CA VAL A 86 -16.90 14.29 -2.77
C VAL A 86 -15.57 13.80 -3.29
N GLU A 87 -14.84 14.67 -3.97
CA GLU A 87 -13.43 14.46 -4.25
C GLU A 87 -12.61 14.79 -3.00
N VAL A 88 -11.77 13.83 -2.59
CA VAL A 88 -11.03 13.97 -1.33
C VAL A 88 -9.76 14.79 -1.50
N SER A 89 -9.54 15.67 -0.54
CA SER A 89 -8.28 16.38 -0.32
C SER A 89 -7.48 15.70 0.78
N GLU A 90 -6.16 15.88 0.75
CA GLU A 90 -5.26 15.28 1.72
C GLU A 90 -5.50 15.84 3.14
N ASN A 91 -5.72 14.94 4.10
CA ASN A 91 -5.85 15.24 5.53
C ASN A 91 -6.95 16.26 5.88
N ALA A 92 -7.96 16.41 5.01
CA ALA A 92 -9.02 17.38 5.14
C ALA A 92 -10.18 16.89 6.04
N GLU A 93 -10.84 17.84 6.69
CA GLU A 93 -12.08 17.60 7.44
C GLU A 93 -13.31 17.91 6.57
N TYR A 94 -14.28 16.99 6.62
CA TYR A 94 -15.55 17.11 5.92
C TYR A 94 -16.68 17.08 6.93
N THR A 95 -17.68 17.91 6.70
CA THR A 95 -18.93 17.88 7.45
C THR A 95 -19.93 17.04 6.66
N ILE A 96 -20.46 16.01 7.30
CA ILE A 96 -21.59 15.22 6.82
C ILE A 96 -22.87 15.81 7.39
N ARG A 97 -23.94 15.83 6.59
CA ARG A 97 -25.29 16.24 6.97
C ARG A 97 -26.25 15.09 6.70
N VAL A 98 -27.12 14.81 7.67
CA VAL A 98 -28.25 13.88 7.58
C VAL A 98 -29.52 14.68 7.86
N TYR A 99 -30.37 14.89 6.86
CA TYR A 99 -31.68 15.54 7.05
C TYR A 99 -32.66 14.55 7.72
N VAL A 100 -33.48 15.02 8.66
CA VAL A 100 -34.43 14.18 9.41
C VAL A 100 -35.80 14.84 9.41
N HIS A 101 -36.79 14.20 8.80
CA HIS A 101 -38.15 14.71 8.74
C HIS A 101 -39.16 13.56 8.82
N ASN A 102 -39.92 13.51 9.91
CA ASN A 102 -41.11 12.66 10.00
C ASN A 102 -42.23 13.28 9.16
N ASN A 103 -42.55 12.66 8.02
CA ASN A 103 -43.48 13.19 7.03
C ASN A 103 -44.97 12.94 7.36
N ALA A 104 -45.28 12.42 8.55
CA ALA A 104 -46.67 12.27 8.97
C ALA A 104 -47.39 13.63 8.93
N ALA A 105 -48.59 13.62 8.36
CA ALA A 105 -49.41 14.82 8.18
C ALA A 105 -49.74 15.49 9.52
N ASP A 106 -49.67 16.83 9.55
CA ASP A 106 -49.81 17.60 10.79
C ASP A 106 -51.16 17.37 11.49
N ASN A 107 -52.25 17.20 10.73
CA ASN A 107 -53.59 16.96 11.26
C ASN A 107 -53.72 15.61 11.99
N LEU A 108 -52.82 14.66 11.75
CA LEU A 108 -52.84 13.34 12.40
C LEU A 108 -52.10 13.34 13.75
N LYS A 109 -51.26 14.34 14.02
CA LYS A 109 -50.48 14.50 15.26
C LYS A 109 -49.69 13.23 15.65
N LEU A 110 -49.21 12.48 14.65
CA LEU A 110 -48.40 11.29 14.87
C LEU A 110 -46.98 11.65 15.30
N THR A 111 -46.43 10.87 16.21
CA THR A 111 -45.06 11.03 16.72
C THR A 111 -44.27 9.77 16.45
N ALA A 112 -43.06 9.93 15.90
CA ALA A 112 -42.09 8.84 15.76
C ALA A 112 -41.47 8.53 17.13
N GLU A 113 -41.37 7.25 17.47
CA GLU A 113 -40.92 6.78 18.79
C GLU A 113 -39.59 6.01 18.69
N ASN A 114 -38.70 6.21 19.67
CA ASN A 114 -37.33 5.67 19.68
C ASN A 114 -36.56 6.02 18.39
N THR A 115 -36.67 7.27 17.95
CA THR A 115 -36.04 7.76 16.73
C THR A 115 -34.53 7.85 16.90
N ARG A 116 -33.76 7.26 15.99
CA ARG A 116 -32.29 7.18 16.06
C ARG A 116 -31.64 7.50 14.73
N VAL A 117 -30.45 8.08 14.80
CA VAL A 117 -29.54 8.26 13.66
C VAL A 117 -28.29 7.41 13.84
N LYS A 118 -27.84 6.79 12.75
CA LYS A 118 -26.60 6.01 12.68
C LYS A 118 -25.81 6.43 11.43
N ALA A 119 -24.49 6.42 11.54
CA ALA A 119 -23.56 6.58 10.44
C ALA A 119 -22.67 5.34 10.31
N SER A 120 -22.64 4.73 9.13
CA SER A 120 -21.66 3.68 8.80
C SER A 120 -20.48 4.33 8.08
N ILE A 121 -19.29 4.30 8.69
CA ILE A 121 -18.06 4.88 8.15
C ILE A 121 -17.03 3.76 7.99
N PRO A 122 -16.85 3.22 6.78
CA PRO A 122 -15.84 2.19 6.54
C PRO A 122 -14.44 2.75 6.82
N THR A 123 -13.64 1.98 7.57
CA THR A 123 -12.23 2.31 7.85
C THR A 123 -11.26 1.67 6.84
N THR A 124 -11.80 1.04 5.80
CA THR A 124 -11.01 0.36 4.77
C THR A 124 -10.27 1.37 3.90
N LEU A 125 -9.07 0.98 3.47
CA LEU A 125 -8.22 1.79 2.61
C LEU A 125 -8.60 1.55 1.14
N SER A 126 -9.16 2.56 0.47
CA SER A 126 -9.71 2.44 -0.88
C SER A 126 -9.59 3.76 -1.66
N ASN A 127 -9.69 3.72 -2.98
CA ASN A 127 -9.85 4.93 -3.81
C ASN A 127 -11.29 5.48 -3.78
N GLN A 128 -12.21 4.71 -3.22
CA GLN A 128 -13.60 5.10 -3.03
C GLN A 128 -14.12 4.56 -1.69
N VAL A 129 -14.68 5.44 -0.87
CA VAL A 129 -15.27 5.11 0.43
C VAL A 129 -16.68 5.68 0.48
N THR A 130 -17.66 4.86 0.84
CA THR A 130 -19.07 5.28 0.95
C THR A 130 -19.45 5.39 2.42
N ILE A 131 -19.97 6.55 2.82
CA ILE A 131 -20.55 6.76 4.16
C ILE A 131 -22.07 6.64 4.02
N GLN A 132 -22.70 5.87 4.90
CA GLN A 132 -24.15 5.73 4.94
C GLN A 132 -24.72 6.41 6.18
N GLY A 133 -25.66 7.33 6.01
CA GLY A 133 -26.53 7.82 7.06
C GLY A 133 -27.80 6.98 7.12
N GLN A 134 -28.23 6.60 8.33
CA GLN A 134 -29.44 5.81 8.55
C GLN A 134 -30.30 6.47 9.63
N ILE A 135 -31.60 6.52 9.40
CA ILE A 135 -32.62 7.00 10.34
C ILE A 135 -33.55 5.83 10.64
N SER A 136 -33.89 5.62 11.89
CA SER A 136 -34.82 4.58 12.30
C SER A 136 -35.79 5.07 13.37
N ALA A 137 -36.99 4.50 13.41
CA ALA A 137 -37.92 4.63 14.53
C ALA A 137 -38.78 3.38 14.66
N SER A 138 -39.14 3.04 15.89
CA SER A 138 -39.81 1.77 16.23
C SER A 138 -41.19 1.62 15.57
N ASN A 139 -41.89 2.72 15.34
CA ASN A 139 -43.22 2.78 14.74
C ASN A 139 -43.24 3.38 13.32
N ALA A 140 -42.07 3.58 12.69
CA ALA A 140 -42.00 4.06 11.30
C ALA A 140 -42.24 2.93 10.31
N THR A 141 -42.72 3.29 9.11
CA THR A 141 -42.83 2.38 7.96
C THR A 141 -42.14 2.99 6.74
N PRO A 142 -41.01 2.42 6.26
CA PRO A 142 -40.23 1.35 6.89
C PRO A 142 -39.63 1.76 8.24
N GLN A 143 -39.20 0.79 9.06
CA GLN A 143 -38.63 1.05 10.39
C GLN A 143 -37.28 1.76 10.32
N ASP A 144 -36.54 1.56 9.22
CA ASP A 144 -35.30 2.25 8.93
C ASP A 144 -35.22 2.68 7.46
N ILE A 145 -34.56 3.80 7.24
CA ILE A 145 -34.19 4.31 5.93
C ILE A 145 -32.72 4.68 5.95
N TRP A 146 -32.06 4.62 4.80
CA TRP A 146 -30.67 4.99 4.64
C TRP A 146 -30.43 5.74 3.34
N ASP A 147 -29.35 6.50 3.33
CA ASP A 147 -28.83 7.20 2.16
C ASP A 147 -27.31 7.32 2.27
N GLN A 148 -26.64 7.54 1.15
CA GLN A 148 -25.20 7.40 1.02
C GLN A 148 -24.55 8.62 0.38
N VAL A 149 -23.39 8.98 0.92
CA VAL A 149 -22.46 9.92 0.29
C VAL A 149 -21.16 9.20 -0.07
N VAL A 150 -20.68 9.44 -1.29
CA VAL A 150 -19.49 8.79 -1.84
C VAL A 150 -18.31 9.73 -1.79
N PHE A 151 -17.21 9.27 -1.21
CA PHE A 151 -15.91 9.93 -1.26
C PHE A 151 -15.04 9.22 -2.27
N LYS A 152 -14.31 9.96 -3.12
CA LYS A 152 -13.44 9.39 -4.17
C LYS A 152 -12.11 10.10 -4.30
N SER A 153 -11.10 9.37 -4.78
CA SER A 153 -9.80 9.87 -5.22
C SER A 153 -9.40 9.14 -6.50
N ASP A 154 -8.95 9.88 -7.50
CA ASP A 154 -8.54 9.30 -8.78
C ASP A 154 -7.13 8.69 -8.73
N SER A 155 -6.31 9.07 -7.75
CA SER A 155 -4.87 8.76 -7.74
C SER A 155 -4.37 8.04 -6.48
N LYS A 156 -5.03 8.20 -5.33
CA LYS A 156 -4.52 7.68 -4.06
C LYS A 156 -5.60 7.00 -3.24
N LYS A 157 -5.22 5.89 -2.59
CA LYS A 157 -6.09 5.26 -1.60
C LYS A 157 -6.18 6.14 -0.36
N PHE A 158 -7.32 6.14 0.30
CA PHE A 158 -7.55 6.82 1.55
C PHE A 158 -8.52 6.02 2.42
N ASN A 159 -8.50 6.29 3.71
CA ASN A 159 -9.56 5.90 4.63
C ASN A 159 -10.20 7.17 5.23
N ILE A 160 -11.32 6.99 5.92
CA ILE A 160 -12.03 8.05 6.60
C ILE A 160 -12.14 7.71 8.09
N ALA A 161 -11.85 8.67 8.95
CA ALA A 161 -12.02 8.57 10.39
C ALA A 161 -13.09 9.52 10.89
N TYR A 162 -13.96 9.04 11.78
CA TYR A 162 -14.90 9.87 12.51
C TYR A 162 -14.17 10.83 13.47
N VAL A 163 -14.64 12.07 13.59
CA VAL A 163 -14.16 13.03 14.59
C VAL A 163 -15.03 12.93 15.84
N ALA A 164 -14.50 12.34 16.91
CA ALA A 164 -15.21 12.17 18.19
C ALA A 164 -15.76 13.49 18.75
N GLY A 165 -16.96 13.46 19.32
CA GLY A 165 -17.67 14.61 19.87
C GLY A 165 -18.23 15.59 18.84
N SER A 166 -18.00 15.36 17.55
CA SER A 166 -18.40 16.31 16.49
C SER A 166 -19.89 16.29 16.14
N ALA A 167 -20.63 15.25 16.56
CA ALA A 167 -22.01 15.10 16.16
C ALA A 167 -22.95 16.10 16.84
N ARG A 168 -23.81 16.74 16.06
CA ARG A 168 -24.82 17.72 16.50
C ARG A 168 -26.14 17.46 15.80
N TYR A 169 -27.26 17.71 16.48
CA TYR A 169 -28.59 17.73 15.89
C TYR A 169 -29.23 19.11 16.03
N TYR A 170 -29.52 19.76 14.91
CA TYR A 170 -30.13 21.08 14.83
C TYR A 170 -31.59 20.94 14.45
N ASN A 171 -32.46 21.71 15.09
CA ASN A 171 -33.87 21.82 14.76
C ASN A 171 -34.39 23.20 15.17
N ASN A 172 -35.69 23.44 15.05
CA ASN A 172 -36.27 24.75 15.39
C ASN A 172 -36.18 25.13 16.88
N VAL A 173 -36.02 24.16 17.79
CA VAL A 173 -35.83 24.42 19.23
C VAL A 173 -34.40 24.85 19.53
N ASN A 174 -33.42 24.25 18.86
CA ASN A 174 -32.01 24.57 19.02
C ASN A 174 -31.30 24.77 17.66
N PRO A 175 -31.58 25.89 16.96
CA PRO A 175 -31.11 26.11 15.59
C PRO A 175 -29.65 26.57 15.51
N SER A 176 -29.11 27.15 16.58
CA SER A 176 -27.77 27.75 16.58
C SER A 176 -26.70 26.82 17.17
N GLU A 177 -26.93 26.24 18.34
CA GLU A 177 -25.94 25.39 19.01
C GLU A 177 -26.10 23.92 18.62
N GLY A 178 -27.35 23.48 18.43
CA GLY A 178 -27.72 22.09 18.23
C GLY A 178 -27.52 21.25 19.49
N PHE A 179 -28.22 20.12 19.57
CA PHE A 179 -28.03 19.14 20.62
C PHE A 179 -26.75 18.34 20.35
N GLN A 180 -25.85 18.24 21.33
CA GLN A 180 -24.73 17.29 21.27
C GLN A 180 -25.29 15.87 21.20
N LEU A 181 -24.88 15.11 20.18
CA LEU A 181 -25.18 13.68 20.08
C LEU A 181 -24.04 12.85 20.67
N SER A 182 -24.37 11.63 21.10
CA SER A 182 -23.38 10.62 21.47
C SER A 182 -22.53 10.21 20.27
N ASP A 183 -21.30 9.76 20.54
CA ASP A 183 -20.45 9.09 19.56
C ASP A 183 -20.99 7.70 19.19
N ASP A 184 -22.03 7.21 19.89
CA ASP A 184 -22.78 6.00 19.52
C ASP A 184 -23.40 6.08 18.13
N ILE A 185 -23.44 7.26 17.49
CA ILE A 185 -23.84 7.45 16.09
C ILE A 185 -23.06 6.54 15.14
N ILE A 186 -21.80 6.20 15.42
CA ILE A 186 -21.00 5.28 14.59
C ILE A 186 -21.11 3.80 15.02
N THR A 187 -21.97 3.49 15.99
CA THR A 187 -22.18 2.12 16.50
C THR A 187 -23.49 1.53 15.98
N ASN A 188 -23.74 0.26 16.28
CA ASN A 188 -25.03 -0.37 15.94
C ASN A 188 -26.22 0.21 16.71
N THR A 189 -25.99 0.87 17.83
CA THR A 189 -27.03 1.48 18.66
C THR A 189 -27.54 2.80 18.08
N GLY A 190 -26.67 3.54 17.38
CA GLY A 190 -26.95 4.90 16.92
C GLY A 190 -27.18 5.89 18.08
N SER A 191 -27.35 7.15 17.72
CA SER A 191 -27.68 8.23 18.66
C SER A 191 -29.17 8.51 18.66
N LEU A 192 -29.74 8.65 19.85
CA LEU A 192 -31.16 8.97 20.04
C LEU A 192 -31.42 10.42 19.63
N LEU A 193 -32.50 10.65 18.88
CA LEU A 193 -32.96 11.97 18.46
C LEU A 193 -34.27 12.34 19.17
N GLY A 194 -34.57 13.63 19.29
CA GLY A 194 -35.88 14.10 19.72
C GLY A 194 -36.02 15.60 19.54
N TYR A 195 -37.24 16.13 19.63
CA TYR A 195 -37.48 17.53 19.27
C TYR A 195 -37.01 18.53 20.34
N GLU A 196 -37.52 18.44 21.56
CA GLU A 196 -37.13 19.34 22.67
C GLU A 196 -35.94 18.80 23.47
N LYS A 197 -35.81 17.48 23.52
CA LYS A 197 -34.77 16.73 24.22
C LYS A 197 -34.52 15.42 23.47
N MET A 198 -33.36 14.80 23.66
CA MET A 198 -32.99 13.56 22.97
C MET A 198 -33.67 12.34 23.61
N ASP A 199 -35.00 12.24 23.53
CA ASP A 199 -35.82 11.20 24.16
C ASP A 199 -36.44 10.18 23.19
N GLY A 200 -36.11 10.26 21.90
CA GLY A 200 -36.61 9.38 20.86
C GLY A 200 -37.85 9.91 20.15
N LYS A 201 -38.41 11.04 20.56
CA LYS A 201 -39.71 11.53 20.06
C LYS A 201 -39.57 12.65 19.05
N ILE A 202 -40.04 12.40 17.83
CA ILE A 202 -40.10 13.41 16.75
C ILE A 202 -41.53 13.51 16.21
N PRO A 203 -42.26 14.61 16.50
CA PRO A 203 -43.58 14.84 15.92
C PRO A 203 -43.53 14.96 14.39
N GLY A 204 -44.62 14.62 13.71
CA GLY A 204 -44.76 14.81 12.26
C GLY A 204 -45.01 16.27 11.89
N CYS A 205 -44.61 16.65 10.67
CA CYS A 205 -44.67 18.00 10.04
C CYS A 205 -43.32 18.73 9.97
N PHE A 206 -43.20 19.64 9.00
CA PHE A 206 -41.99 20.39 8.65
C PHE A 206 -41.33 21.12 9.83
N GLN A 207 -42.13 21.69 10.74
CA GLN A 207 -41.62 22.46 11.88
C GLN A 207 -40.83 21.61 12.90
N TYR A 208 -40.93 20.29 12.80
CA TYR A 208 -40.22 19.32 13.63
C TYR A 208 -39.03 18.66 12.92
N SER A 209 -38.79 19.03 11.65
CA SER A 209 -37.61 18.56 10.93
C SER A 209 -36.31 19.07 11.55
N GLY A 210 -35.23 18.37 11.28
CA GLY A 210 -33.91 18.74 11.78
C GLY A 210 -32.78 18.24 10.89
N ILE A 211 -31.58 18.65 11.25
CA ILE A 211 -30.35 18.35 10.55
C ILE A 211 -29.37 17.78 11.56
N VAL A 212 -28.99 16.53 11.37
CA VAL A 212 -27.82 15.97 12.05
C VAL A 212 -26.58 16.37 11.24
N THR A 213 -25.53 16.80 11.92
CA THR A 213 -24.21 16.95 11.32
C THR A 213 -23.16 16.22 12.13
N PHE A 214 -22.11 15.77 11.48
CA PHE A 214 -20.90 15.28 12.13
C PHE A 214 -19.69 15.48 11.22
N LYS A 215 -18.49 15.42 11.79
CA LYS A 215 -17.26 15.59 11.03
C LYS A 215 -16.54 14.26 10.81
N VAL A 216 -15.90 14.15 9.67
CA VAL A 216 -14.98 13.07 9.32
C VAL A 216 -13.68 13.65 8.77
N LYS A 217 -12.59 12.91 8.90
CA LYS A 217 -11.27 13.30 8.41
C LYS A 217 -10.73 12.25 7.45
N THR A 218 -10.31 12.69 6.27
CA THR A 218 -9.64 11.81 5.30
C THR A 218 -8.19 11.57 5.73
N GLN A 219 -7.68 10.35 5.52
CA GLN A 219 -6.25 10.07 5.66
C GLN A 219 -5.79 9.38 4.39
N VAL A 220 -5.06 10.12 3.56
CA VAL A 220 -4.59 9.65 2.27
C VAL A 220 -3.33 8.80 2.49
N GLN A 221 -3.29 7.62 1.87
CA GLN A 221 -2.12 6.77 1.90
C GLN A 221 -0.97 7.47 1.18
N LYS A 222 0.11 7.73 1.93
CA LYS A 222 1.37 8.21 1.37
C LYS A 222 1.97 7.15 0.48
N GLN A 223 2.41 7.54 -0.71
CA GLN A 223 3.09 6.64 -1.63
C GLN A 223 4.60 6.65 -1.36
N ALA A 224 5.19 5.48 -1.14
CA ALA A 224 6.64 5.32 -1.07
C ALA A 224 7.18 5.07 -2.48
N ASP A 225 8.23 5.78 -2.87
CA ASP A 225 8.95 5.55 -4.12
C ASP A 225 10.38 6.09 -4.02
N PHE A 226 11.31 5.51 -4.77
CA PHE A 226 12.71 5.94 -4.79
C PHE A 226 13.34 5.69 -6.15
N ASN A 227 14.37 6.47 -6.50
CA ASN A 227 15.18 6.21 -7.69
C ASN A 227 16.55 5.67 -7.31
N VAL A 228 17.11 4.87 -8.22
CA VAL A 228 18.46 4.32 -8.10
C VAL A 228 19.22 4.67 -9.37
N SER A 229 20.42 5.20 -9.20
CA SER A 229 21.36 5.44 -10.30
C SER A 229 22.66 4.70 -10.05
N LYS A 230 23.33 4.31 -11.13
CA LYS A 230 24.66 3.72 -11.08
C LYS A 230 25.52 4.31 -12.18
N GLN A 231 26.71 4.73 -11.81
CA GLN A 231 27.69 5.39 -12.67
C GLN A 231 29.09 4.91 -12.33
N VAL A 232 30.02 5.16 -13.24
CA VAL A 232 31.42 4.75 -13.16
C VAL A 232 32.33 5.86 -13.70
N ARG A 233 33.57 5.90 -13.20
CA ARG A 233 34.66 6.75 -13.71
C ARG A 233 36.01 6.09 -13.46
N LYS A 234 37.06 6.49 -14.16
CA LYS A 234 38.43 6.09 -13.80
C LYS A 234 38.89 6.89 -12.58
N VAL A 235 39.72 6.29 -11.74
CA VAL A 235 40.31 7.01 -10.59
C VAL A 235 41.10 8.22 -11.09
N GLY A 236 40.87 9.38 -10.47
CA GLY A 236 41.49 10.65 -10.87
C GLY A 236 40.64 11.50 -11.82
N GLU A 237 39.60 10.93 -12.44
CA GLU A 237 38.64 11.69 -13.24
C GLU A 237 37.51 12.26 -12.36
N THR A 238 36.88 13.35 -12.81
CA THR A 238 35.78 13.99 -12.08
C THR A 238 34.41 13.54 -12.56
N GLU A 239 34.28 13.29 -13.86
CA GLU A 239 32.99 13.04 -14.52
C GLU A 239 32.46 11.63 -14.28
N TRP A 240 31.20 11.54 -13.89
CA TRP A 240 30.49 10.28 -13.68
C TRP A 240 29.71 9.89 -14.93
N GLN A 241 29.98 8.71 -15.46
CA GLN A 241 29.41 8.24 -16.73
C GLN A 241 28.68 6.91 -16.56
N LYS A 242 27.86 6.56 -17.55
CA LYS A 242 27.20 5.24 -17.59
C LYS A 242 28.13 4.13 -18.05
N THR A 243 29.02 4.50 -18.97
CA THR A 243 30.02 3.63 -19.59
C THR A 243 31.34 4.38 -19.63
N VAL A 244 32.44 3.69 -19.33
CA VAL A 244 33.81 4.23 -19.52
C VAL A 244 34.70 3.22 -20.20
N LYS A 245 35.65 3.71 -20.99
CA LYS A 245 36.76 2.90 -21.51
C LYS A 245 37.93 2.93 -20.53
N ALA A 246 38.50 1.77 -20.23
CA ALA A 246 39.62 1.61 -19.32
C ALA A 246 40.59 0.53 -19.82
N LYS A 247 41.78 0.46 -19.22
CA LYS A 247 42.80 -0.54 -19.54
C LYS A 247 42.78 -1.68 -18.51
N PRO A 248 43.26 -2.88 -18.86
CA PRO A 248 43.52 -3.92 -17.87
C PRO A 248 44.41 -3.38 -16.74
N GLY A 249 44.11 -3.77 -15.49
CA GLY A 249 44.84 -3.25 -14.33
C GLY A 249 44.49 -1.82 -13.89
N ASP A 250 43.58 -1.09 -14.57
CA ASP A 250 43.14 0.22 -14.09
C ASP A 250 42.26 0.12 -12.83
N LYS A 251 42.35 1.14 -11.97
CA LYS A 251 41.38 1.37 -10.90
C LYS A 251 40.26 2.28 -11.37
N ILE A 252 39.04 1.90 -11.02
CA ILE A 252 37.81 2.63 -11.32
C ILE A 252 37.04 2.90 -10.03
N GLU A 253 36.21 3.94 -10.05
CA GLU A 253 35.25 4.21 -8.98
C GLU A 253 33.84 4.04 -9.53
N TYR A 254 32.98 3.37 -8.75
CA TYR A 254 31.55 3.32 -8.97
C TYR A 254 30.84 4.27 -8.00
N ARG A 255 29.74 4.88 -8.47
CA ARG A 255 28.80 5.65 -7.65
C ARG A 255 27.40 5.07 -7.79
N ILE A 256 26.80 4.78 -6.66
CA ILE A 256 25.39 4.40 -6.51
C ILE A 256 24.67 5.64 -5.97
N GLY A 257 23.67 6.14 -6.69
CA GLY A 257 22.77 7.17 -6.19
C GLY A 257 21.46 6.56 -5.72
N TYR A 258 20.95 7.06 -4.61
CA TYR A 258 19.61 6.77 -4.09
C TYR A 258 18.89 8.10 -3.87
N ASP A 259 17.66 8.22 -4.36
CA ASP A 259 16.83 9.40 -4.18
C ASP A 259 15.44 8.99 -3.68
N ASN A 260 15.00 9.46 -2.52
CA ASN A 260 13.62 9.24 -2.08
C ASN A 260 12.69 10.25 -2.76
N VAL A 261 11.96 9.78 -3.77
CA VAL A 261 11.00 10.59 -4.54
C VAL A 261 9.54 10.41 -4.07
N GLY A 262 9.33 9.56 -3.06
CA GLY A 262 8.02 9.33 -2.44
C GLY A 262 7.69 10.33 -1.33
N GLU A 263 6.53 10.10 -0.71
CA GLU A 263 5.89 10.99 0.28
C GLU A 263 6.13 10.56 1.73
N SER A 264 6.82 9.43 1.91
CA SER A 264 7.14 8.83 3.20
C SER A 264 8.64 8.66 3.37
N THR A 265 9.11 8.70 4.61
CA THR A 265 10.48 8.37 4.95
C THR A 265 10.74 6.89 4.67
N GLN A 266 11.80 6.58 3.94
CA GLN A 266 12.24 5.22 3.74
C GLN A 266 13.34 4.89 4.72
N ASN A 267 13.09 3.89 5.56
CA ASN A 267 14.01 3.45 6.58
C ASN A 267 14.84 2.27 6.08
N ASN A 268 16.02 2.10 6.68
CA ASN A 268 16.90 0.96 6.46
C ASN A 268 17.18 0.71 4.96
N VAL A 269 17.52 1.77 4.23
CA VAL A 269 17.88 1.63 2.83
C VAL A 269 19.18 0.84 2.74
N ILE A 270 19.18 -0.27 2.02
CA ILE A 270 20.34 -1.16 1.87
C ILE A 270 20.83 -1.11 0.43
N ALA A 271 22.12 -0.81 0.26
CA ALA A 271 22.80 -0.90 -1.03
C ALA A 271 23.64 -2.19 -1.08
N LYS A 272 23.46 -2.98 -2.14
CA LYS A 272 24.26 -4.18 -2.42
C LYS A 272 24.72 -4.16 -3.87
N ASP A 273 26.00 -4.42 -4.08
CA ASP A 273 26.63 -4.37 -5.40
C ASP A 273 27.09 -5.77 -5.83
N ALA A 274 26.89 -6.11 -7.10
CA ALA A 274 27.31 -7.38 -7.68
C ALA A 274 28.32 -7.09 -8.80
N LEU A 275 29.59 -7.23 -8.45
CA LEU A 275 30.69 -7.04 -9.39
C LEU A 275 30.74 -8.20 -10.42
N PRO A 276 30.96 -7.89 -11.70
CA PRO A 276 31.13 -8.92 -12.73
C PRO A 276 32.50 -9.60 -12.58
N LYS A 277 32.66 -10.76 -13.22
CA LYS A 277 33.98 -11.36 -13.44
C LYS A 277 34.89 -10.34 -14.12
N GLY A 278 36.17 -10.32 -13.75
CA GLY A 278 37.14 -9.36 -14.27
C GLY A 278 37.19 -8.03 -13.50
N ILE A 279 36.36 -7.84 -12.46
CA ILE A 279 36.43 -6.69 -11.56
C ILE A 279 36.45 -7.15 -10.10
N THR A 280 37.43 -6.66 -9.33
CA THR A 280 37.58 -6.98 -7.91
C THR A 280 37.38 -5.74 -7.05
N TYR A 281 36.64 -5.88 -5.94
CA TYR A 281 36.44 -4.81 -4.97
C TYR A 281 37.76 -4.43 -4.28
N VAL A 282 38.05 -3.14 -4.15
CA VAL A 282 39.17 -2.66 -3.32
C VAL A 282 38.67 -2.49 -1.89
N SER A 283 39.27 -3.24 -0.95
CA SER A 283 38.88 -3.18 0.46
C SER A 283 39.04 -1.78 1.05
N ASP A 284 38.15 -1.44 1.98
CA ASP A 284 38.09 -0.17 2.71
C ASP A 284 37.99 1.05 1.79
N SER A 285 37.29 0.90 0.65
CA SER A 285 37.12 1.96 -0.36
C SER A 285 35.70 2.54 -0.40
N THR A 286 34.78 2.07 0.44
CA THR A 286 33.38 2.53 0.39
C THR A 286 33.15 3.78 1.24
N TYR A 287 32.52 4.79 0.64
CA TYR A 287 32.13 6.04 1.27
C TYR A 287 30.65 6.33 1.04
N LEU A 288 29.99 6.89 2.05
CA LEU A 288 28.61 7.35 2.03
C LEU A 288 28.56 8.87 2.15
N LYS A 289 28.02 9.52 1.12
CA LYS A 289 27.73 10.95 1.10
C LYS A 289 26.24 11.19 1.17
N ASN A 290 25.80 11.97 2.14
CA ASN A 290 24.40 12.35 2.35
C ASN A 290 24.35 13.67 3.15
N ALA A 291 23.15 14.15 3.51
CA ALA A 291 22.99 15.40 4.25
C ALA A 291 23.75 15.43 5.60
N SER A 292 23.90 14.27 6.27
CA SER A 292 24.67 14.17 7.51
C SER A 292 26.19 14.13 7.29
N ASN A 293 26.63 13.79 6.06
CA ASN A 293 28.03 13.69 5.68
C ASN A 293 28.29 14.43 4.35
N PRO A 294 28.14 15.77 4.31
CA PRO A 294 28.09 16.54 3.06
C PRO A 294 29.45 16.84 2.43
N ASN A 295 30.53 16.77 3.21
CA ASN A 295 31.86 17.25 2.81
C ASN A 295 32.67 16.15 2.11
N GLY A 296 33.48 16.53 1.12
CA GLY A 296 34.38 15.63 0.41
C GLY A 296 33.67 14.40 -0.17
N ASP A 297 34.25 13.22 0.07
CA ASP A 297 33.69 11.91 -0.28
C ASP A 297 32.59 11.41 0.68
N GLY A 298 32.34 12.12 1.78
CA GLY A 298 31.41 11.72 2.83
C GLY A 298 32.07 10.85 3.91
N MET A 299 31.28 10.04 4.60
CA MET A 299 31.71 9.15 5.67
C MET A 299 32.21 7.83 5.10
N LYS A 300 33.42 7.41 5.48
CA LYS A 300 33.92 6.07 5.19
C LYS A 300 33.08 5.01 5.91
N LEU A 301 32.59 4.00 5.19
CA LEU A 301 31.90 2.87 5.79
C LEU A 301 32.93 1.86 6.30
N ALA A 302 32.76 1.39 7.55
CA ALA A 302 33.69 0.47 8.19
C ALA A 302 33.59 -0.99 7.68
N SER A 303 32.53 -1.32 6.95
CA SER A 303 32.26 -2.67 6.45
C SER A 303 32.66 -2.81 4.98
N ASN A 304 33.33 -3.91 4.63
CA ASN A 304 33.57 -4.34 3.25
C ASN A 304 32.41 -5.18 2.67
N ASP A 305 31.22 -4.99 3.23
CA ASP A 305 30.07 -5.85 2.97
C ASP A 305 29.26 -5.45 1.73
N LEU A 306 29.61 -4.33 1.07
CA LEU A 306 28.85 -3.80 -0.07
C LEU A 306 28.65 -4.86 -1.17
N THR A 307 29.67 -5.68 -1.43
CA THR A 307 29.63 -6.72 -2.47
C THR A 307 29.22 -8.10 -1.96
N THR A 308 28.96 -8.25 -0.66
CA THR A 308 28.59 -9.53 -0.04
C THR A 308 27.14 -9.49 0.45
N LYS A 309 26.89 -8.95 1.64
CA LYS A 309 25.56 -8.85 2.25
C LYS A 309 24.86 -7.51 2.03
N GLY A 310 25.57 -6.50 1.52
CA GLY A 310 25.11 -5.13 1.39
C GLY A 310 25.37 -4.30 2.65
N VAL A 311 25.19 -2.99 2.52
CA VAL A 311 25.39 -2.00 3.59
C VAL A 311 24.11 -1.20 3.79
N ASN A 312 23.71 -0.99 5.04
CA ASN A 312 22.63 -0.07 5.38
C ASN A 312 23.17 1.36 5.28
N ILE A 313 22.59 2.17 4.40
CA ILE A 313 23.00 3.53 4.13
C ILE A 313 22.15 4.57 4.88
N GLY A 314 21.16 4.13 5.67
CA GLY A 314 20.40 4.95 6.60
C GLY A 314 18.94 5.14 6.22
N ASN A 315 18.35 6.22 6.76
CA ASN A 315 16.95 6.58 6.61
C ASN A 315 16.84 7.91 5.85
N TYR A 316 15.91 7.98 4.91
CA TYR A 316 15.81 9.10 3.99
C TYR A 316 14.38 9.63 3.96
N ALA A 317 14.19 10.86 4.42
CA ALA A 317 12.93 11.60 4.31
C ALA A 317 12.58 11.89 2.83
N PRO A 318 11.33 12.27 2.52
CA PRO A 318 10.97 12.75 1.18
C PRO A 318 11.94 13.80 0.66
N ASN A 319 12.32 13.70 -0.62
CA ASN A 319 13.28 14.58 -1.31
C ASN A 319 14.72 14.56 -0.77
N SER A 320 15.08 13.55 0.04
CA SER A 320 16.47 13.35 0.46
C SER A 320 17.16 12.23 -0.33
N ASN A 321 18.48 12.31 -0.43
CA ASN A 321 19.27 11.43 -1.27
C ASN A 321 20.58 10.99 -0.61
N ALA A 322 21.22 10.00 -1.23
CA ALA A 322 22.50 9.45 -0.84
C ALA A 322 23.35 9.09 -2.05
N PHE A 323 24.67 9.17 -1.90
CA PHE A 323 25.61 8.59 -2.83
C PHE A 323 26.55 7.63 -2.11
N VAL A 324 26.64 6.39 -2.58
CA VAL A 324 27.65 5.43 -2.16
C VAL A 324 28.72 5.36 -3.23
N LYS A 325 29.95 5.69 -2.88
CA LYS A 325 31.12 5.56 -3.76
C LYS A 325 31.97 4.38 -3.31
N PHE A 326 32.54 3.62 -4.24
CA PHE A 326 33.57 2.64 -3.92
C PHE A 326 34.55 2.42 -5.07
N THR A 327 35.74 1.92 -4.77
CA THR A 327 36.79 1.65 -5.76
C THR A 327 36.82 0.16 -6.11
N ALA A 328 37.05 -0.14 -7.39
CA ALA A 328 37.27 -1.48 -7.89
C ALA A 328 38.49 -1.52 -8.81
N GLN A 329 39.04 -2.71 -8.97
CA GLN A 329 40.24 -3.02 -9.74
C GLN A 329 39.85 -3.90 -10.93
N ILE A 330 40.18 -3.45 -12.14
CA ILE A 330 40.04 -4.28 -13.35
C ILE A 330 41.13 -5.34 -13.33
N ALA A 331 40.79 -6.56 -13.73
CA ALA A 331 41.74 -7.66 -13.84
C ALA A 331 42.87 -7.35 -14.83
N GLU A 332 43.98 -8.07 -14.69
CA GLU A 332 45.10 -7.97 -15.62
C GLU A 332 44.75 -8.56 -16.98
N ALA A 333 45.46 -8.14 -18.03
CA ALA A 333 45.12 -8.53 -19.42
C ALA A 333 45.04 -10.06 -19.61
N LYS A 334 45.93 -10.81 -18.96
CA LYS A 334 45.98 -12.29 -18.99
C LYS A 334 44.69 -12.97 -18.47
N ASP A 335 43.92 -12.29 -17.62
CA ASP A 335 42.73 -12.81 -16.96
C ASP A 335 41.44 -12.35 -17.67
N LEU A 336 41.57 -11.58 -18.76
CA LEU A 336 40.50 -11.08 -19.61
C LEU A 336 40.57 -11.75 -20.99
N SER A 337 39.42 -11.84 -21.65
CA SER A 337 39.33 -12.42 -22.99
C SER A 337 39.93 -11.47 -24.03
N CYS A 338 40.50 -12.02 -25.11
CA CYS A 338 41.01 -11.22 -26.22
C CYS A 338 39.89 -10.39 -26.88
N GLY A 339 40.25 -9.21 -27.39
CA GLY A 339 39.31 -8.28 -28.00
C GLY A 339 38.55 -7.43 -26.98
N SER A 340 37.31 -7.07 -27.31
CA SER A 340 36.53 -6.12 -26.51
C SER A 340 35.74 -6.81 -25.40
N ASN A 341 36.03 -6.43 -24.16
CA ASN A 341 35.37 -6.93 -22.96
C ASN A 341 34.41 -5.86 -22.43
N LYS A 342 33.15 -6.24 -22.24
CA LYS A 342 32.14 -5.39 -21.59
C LYS A 342 31.84 -5.90 -20.18
N LEU A 343 32.31 -5.18 -19.18
CA LEU A 343 32.17 -5.51 -17.77
C LEU A 343 31.01 -4.71 -17.15
N THR A 344 29.84 -5.32 -17.08
CA THR A 344 28.62 -4.68 -16.53
C THR A 344 28.52 -4.90 -15.03
N ASN A 345 28.66 -3.83 -14.26
CA ASN A 345 28.43 -3.85 -12.83
C ASN A 345 26.98 -3.53 -12.49
N LYS A 346 26.38 -4.26 -11.54
CA LYS A 346 24.97 -4.12 -11.15
C LYS A 346 24.83 -3.80 -9.68
N VAL A 347 24.00 -2.81 -9.35
CA VAL A 347 23.58 -2.52 -7.98
C VAL A 347 22.13 -2.94 -7.78
N ASN A 348 21.82 -3.41 -6.57
CA ASN A 348 20.48 -3.54 -6.03
C ASN A 348 20.37 -2.64 -4.78
N VAL A 349 19.40 -1.74 -4.77
CA VAL A 349 19.06 -0.95 -3.58
C VAL A 349 17.67 -1.34 -3.13
N SER A 350 17.55 -1.73 -1.86
CA SER A 350 16.31 -2.21 -1.27
C SER A 350 15.88 -1.37 -0.07
N THR A 351 14.58 -1.28 0.11
CA THR A 351 13.89 -0.67 1.25
C THR A 351 12.73 -1.57 1.64
N GLU A 352 12.04 -1.25 2.75
CA GLU A 352 10.81 -1.94 3.14
C GLU A 352 9.70 -1.85 2.08
N ASN A 353 9.79 -0.89 1.15
CA ASN A 353 8.79 -0.62 0.12
C ASN A 353 9.16 -1.18 -1.26
N GLY A 354 10.28 -1.89 -1.39
CA GLY A 354 10.68 -2.57 -2.62
C GLY A 354 12.19 -2.51 -2.89
N ALA A 355 12.60 -3.06 -4.02
CA ALA A 355 13.98 -3.03 -4.48
C ALA A 355 14.06 -2.54 -5.94
N LYS A 356 15.08 -1.75 -6.25
CA LYS A 356 15.37 -1.30 -7.62
C LYS A 356 16.83 -1.56 -7.95
N GLU A 357 17.09 -1.78 -9.24
CA GLU A 357 18.41 -2.11 -9.74
C GLU A 357 18.88 -1.11 -10.79
N ASN A 358 20.20 -0.97 -10.90
CA ASN A 358 20.79 -0.18 -11.97
C ASN A 358 22.19 -0.71 -12.33
N THR A 359 22.69 -0.42 -13.53
CA THR A 359 23.97 -0.94 -14.04
C THR A 359 24.96 0.17 -14.41
N ALA A 360 26.24 -0.14 -14.53
CA ALA A 360 27.23 0.73 -15.17
C ALA A 360 28.30 -0.14 -15.83
N ASP A 361 28.78 0.27 -16.99
CA ASP A 361 29.60 -0.55 -17.87
C ASP A 361 31.05 -0.06 -17.92
N VAL A 362 31.98 -0.98 -18.00
CA VAL A 362 33.38 -0.69 -18.33
C VAL A 362 33.75 -1.48 -19.57
N GLU A 363 34.28 -0.79 -20.57
CA GLU A 363 34.78 -1.38 -21.80
C GLU A 363 36.31 -1.47 -21.73
N VAL A 364 36.84 -2.66 -21.95
CA VAL A 364 38.27 -2.96 -21.90
C VAL A 364 38.67 -3.74 -23.15
N ASP A 365 39.54 -3.15 -23.96
CA ASP A 365 40.10 -3.81 -25.14
C ASP A 365 41.42 -4.50 -24.76
N VAL A 366 41.54 -5.79 -25.10
CA VAL A 366 42.72 -6.62 -24.82
C VAL A 366 43.33 -7.07 -26.14
N GLU A 367 44.57 -6.65 -26.38
CA GLU A 367 45.34 -7.07 -27.55
C GLU A 367 45.96 -8.46 -27.33
N CYS A 368 45.89 -9.31 -28.36
CA CYS A 368 46.41 -10.67 -28.35
C CYS A 368 47.09 -11.01 -29.68
N LYS A 369 47.87 -12.10 -29.69
CA LYS A 369 48.38 -12.66 -30.94
C LYS A 369 47.26 -13.44 -31.66
N ASP A 370 47.45 -13.69 -32.95
CA ASP A 370 46.53 -14.51 -33.74
C ASP A 370 46.34 -15.91 -33.10
N ASN A 371 45.09 -16.40 -33.08
CA ASN A 371 44.68 -17.68 -32.48
C ASN A 371 44.89 -17.78 -30.95
N GLU A 372 44.82 -16.66 -30.22
CA GLU A 372 44.77 -16.64 -28.75
C GLU A 372 43.38 -16.25 -28.24
N CYS A 373 42.89 -16.92 -27.18
CA CYS A 373 41.61 -16.60 -26.53
C CYS A 373 41.78 -15.66 -25.32
N LYS A 374 42.97 -15.67 -24.71
CA LYS A 374 43.49 -14.74 -23.70
C LYS A 374 44.98 -14.51 -23.99
N PRO A 375 45.61 -13.42 -23.51
CA PRO A 375 47.03 -13.18 -23.74
C PRO A 375 47.91 -14.38 -23.35
N GLY A 376 48.57 -14.98 -24.34
CA GLY A 376 49.44 -16.16 -24.15
C GLY A 376 48.71 -17.50 -24.03
N VAL A 377 47.40 -17.55 -24.24
CA VAL A 377 46.57 -18.77 -24.17
C VAL A 377 46.02 -19.09 -25.57
N PRO A 378 46.45 -20.19 -26.21
CA PRO A 378 45.96 -20.60 -27.52
C PRO A 378 44.46 -20.90 -27.51
N GLU A 379 43.80 -20.55 -28.61
CA GLU A 379 42.39 -20.84 -28.85
C GLU A 379 42.12 -22.37 -28.77
N GLY A 380 41.03 -22.75 -28.11
CA GLY A 380 40.67 -24.16 -27.89
C GLY A 380 41.28 -24.81 -26.64
N SER A 381 42.05 -24.07 -25.82
CA SER A 381 42.49 -24.57 -24.51
C SER A 381 41.34 -24.59 -23.49
N ALA A 382 41.43 -25.47 -22.48
CA ALA A 382 40.46 -25.50 -21.37
C ALA A 382 40.42 -24.17 -20.57
N GLU A 383 41.50 -23.39 -20.61
CA GLU A 383 41.58 -22.07 -19.96
C GLU A 383 40.78 -20.99 -20.71
N CYS A 384 40.32 -21.28 -21.94
CA CYS A 384 39.39 -20.45 -22.69
C CYS A 384 37.93 -20.61 -22.23
N GLU A 385 37.59 -21.65 -21.47
CA GLU A 385 36.22 -21.85 -20.99
C GLU A 385 35.89 -20.89 -19.84
N ASP A 386 34.97 -19.96 -20.10
CA ASP A 386 34.38 -19.15 -19.05
C ASP A 386 33.38 -19.99 -18.26
N THR A 387 33.75 -20.38 -17.03
CA THR A 387 32.79 -20.91 -16.05
C THR A 387 31.69 -19.86 -15.81
N VAL A 388 30.47 -20.16 -16.28
CA VAL A 388 29.30 -19.29 -16.15
C VAL A 388 28.91 -19.20 -14.67
N VAL A 389 29.37 -18.16 -13.98
CA VAL A 389 28.83 -17.80 -12.66
C VAL A 389 27.54 -17.03 -12.91
N PRO A 390 26.39 -17.44 -12.33
CA PRO A 390 25.13 -16.73 -12.56
C PRO A 390 25.24 -15.28 -12.12
N THR A 391 25.08 -14.36 -13.07
CA THR A 391 25.07 -12.90 -12.89
C THR A 391 23.73 -12.37 -12.38
N GLU A 392 22.73 -13.25 -12.19
CA GLU A 392 21.42 -12.87 -11.69
C GLU A 392 21.35 -13.00 -10.16
N LEU A 393 21.20 -11.86 -9.48
CA LEU A 393 20.65 -11.83 -8.14
C LEU A 393 19.21 -12.39 -8.18
N PRO A 394 18.76 -13.16 -7.17
CA PRO A 394 17.40 -13.70 -7.16
C PRO A 394 16.39 -12.55 -7.25
N LYS A 395 15.55 -12.59 -8.30
CA LYS A 395 14.40 -11.69 -8.46
C LYS A 395 13.34 -12.12 -7.46
N THR A 396 13.21 -11.38 -6.35
CA THR A 396 12.09 -11.54 -5.42
C THR A 396 11.04 -10.48 -5.72
N GLY A 397 9.76 -10.89 -5.71
CA GLY A 397 8.66 -9.95 -5.91
C GLY A 397 8.55 -8.94 -4.76
N PRO A 398 7.77 -7.86 -4.91
CA PRO A 398 7.62 -6.82 -3.87
C PRO A 398 7.14 -7.36 -2.51
N MET A 399 6.54 -8.55 -2.47
CA MET A 399 6.05 -9.18 -1.23
C MET A 399 7.10 -10.08 -0.53
N GLU A 400 8.24 -10.37 -1.16
CA GLU A 400 9.30 -11.25 -0.59
C GLU A 400 10.51 -10.47 -0.05
N ALA A 401 10.65 -9.18 -0.39
CA ALA A 401 11.71 -8.32 0.14
C ALA A 401 11.69 -8.21 1.69
N ALA A 402 10.51 -8.27 2.30
CA ALA A 402 10.35 -8.25 3.76
C ALA A 402 10.75 -9.57 4.44
N LEU A 403 10.64 -10.72 3.76
CA LEU A 403 10.96 -12.04 4.32
C LEU A 403 12.47 -12.34 4.34
N MET A 404 13.25 -11.71 3.44
CA MET A 404 14.71 -11.85 3.42
C MET A 404 15.42 -11.19 4.61
N ILE A 405 14.73 -10.37 5.41
CA ILE A 405 15.28 -9.75 6.63
C ILE A 405 15.53 -10.80 7.72
N ILE A 406 14.94 -11.99 7.65
CA ILE A 406 15.06 -13.04 8.69
C ILE A 406 15.88 -14.26 8.23
N ALA A 407 16.10 -14.46 6.93
CA ALA A 407 16.67 -15.73 6.43
C ALA A 407 18.22 -15.82 6.40
N VAL A 408 18.97 -14.75 6.70
CA VAL A 408 20.46 -14.76 6.63
C VAL A 408 21.15 -15.07 7.97
N THR A 409 20.39 -15.32 9.05
CA THR A 409 20.94 -15.68 10.38
C THR A 409 21.01 -17.18 10.68
N ALA A 410 21.01 -18.07 9.67
CA ALA A 410 21.12 -19.50 9.91
C ALA A 410 22.10 -20.21 8.98
N ILE A 411 23.40 -19.95 9.14
CA ILE A 411 24.43 -20.99 8.92
C ILE A 411 25.15 -21.21 10.25
N THR A 412 24.44 -21.88 11.16
CA THR A 412 24.96 -22.86 12.12
C THR A 412 23.73 -23.54 12.75
N GLY A 413 23.40 -24.75 12.28
CA GLY A 413 22.37 -25.61 12.89
C GLY A 413 21.10 -25.88 12.07
N GLY A 414 21.21 -26.35 10.82
CA GLY A 414 20.07 -26.75 10.00
C GLY A 414 20.00 -28.26 9.75
N VAL A 415 19.27 -29.00 10.58
CA VAL A 415 18.85 -30.40 10.27
C VAL A 415 17.33 -30.59 10.41
N ALA A 416 16.63 -29.80 11.23
CA ALA A 416 15.18 -29.98 11.41
C ALA A 416 14.31 -29.35 10.30
N TYR A 417 14.75 -28.26 9.66
CA TYR A 417 13.92 -27.50 8.71
C TYR A 417 13.93 -28.06 7.28
N TRP A 418 14.97 -28.79 6.90
CA TRP A 418 15.08 -29.43 5.58
C TRP A 418 14.08 -30.58 5.39
N TYR A 419 13.68 -31.25 6.47
CA TYR A 419 12.78 -32.41 6.39
C TYR A 419 11.31 -32.05 6.11
N ARG A 420 10.80 -30.92 6.63
CA ARG A 420 9.40 -30.51 6.42
C ARG A 420 9.13 -29.97 5.00
N SER A 421 10.13 -29.36 4.36
CA SER A 421 9.98 -28.83 3.00
C SER A 421 9.76 -29.94 1.94
N ARG A 422 10.30 -31.14 2.15
CA ARG A 422 10.18 -32.24 1.19
C ARG A 422 8.84 -32.96 1.20
N GLU A 423 8.05 -32.90 2.27
CA GLU A 423 6.71 -33.51 2.27
C GLU A 423 5.69 -32.69 1.47
N GLU A 424 5.75 -31.36 1.58
CA GLU A 424 4.88 -30.45 0.83
C GLU A 424 5.17 -30.50 -0.68
N VAL A 425 6.45 -30.62 -1.07
CA VAL A 425 6.85 -30.81 -2.47
C VAL A 425 6.38 -32.16 -3.02
N LYS A 426 6.42 -33.24 -2.22
CA LYS A 426 5.89 -34.55 -2.63
C LYS A 426 4.37 -34.53 -2.82
N LYS A 427 3.62 -33.80 -2.00
CA LYS A 427 2.18 -33.59 -2.21
C LYS A 427 1.88 -32.77 -3.46
N ALA A 428 2.74 -31.80 -3.79
CA ALA A 428 2.58 -30.94 -4.96
C ALA A 428 3.00 -31.59 -6.29
N THR A 429 3.84 -32.63 -6.28
CA THR A 429 4.30 -33.33 -7.51
C THR A 429 3.57 -34.63 -7.81
N ALA A 430 2.72 -35.15 -6.91
CA ALA A 430 1.95 -36.37 -7.14
C ALA A 430 0.87 -36.26 -8.23
N GLY A 431 0.57 -35.05 -8.72
CA GLY A 431 -0.46 -34.81 -9.74
C GLY A 431 0.05 -34.67 -11.18
N LEU A 432 1.35 -34.82 -11.44
CA LEU A 432 1.94 -34.60 -12.76
C LEU A 432 2.76 -35.81 -13.21
N THR A 433 2.10 -36.82 -13.77
CA THR A 433 2.77 -37.89 -14.53
C THR A 433 2.65 -37.64 -16.03
N PRO A 434 3.75 -37.65 -16.80
CA PRO A 434 3.72 -37.64 -18.26
C PRO A 434 3.22 -38.97 -18.83
N ASN A 435 2.33 -38.92 -19.82
CA ASN A 435 1.97 -40.08 -20.63
C ASN A 435 3.18 -40.54 -21.46
N GLU A 436 3.78 -41.67 -21.10
CA GLU A 436 4.63 -42.44 -22.01
C GLU A 436 3.87 -43.64 -22.58
N HIS A 437 3.80 -43.65 -23.90
CA HIS A 437 3.37 -44.76 -24.73
C HIS A 437 4.41 -45.90 -24.62
N LYS A 438 4.03 -47.07 -24.12
CA LYS A 438 4.83 -48.30 -24.30
C LYS A 438 3.98 -49.49 -24.73
N ILE A 439 4.44 -50.04 -25.84
CA ILE A 439 4.07 -51.25 -26.55
C ILE A 439 4.28 -52.45 -25.62
N ASN A 440 3.33 -53.38 -25.59
CA ASN A 440 3.38 -54.60 -24.78
C ASN A 440 3.79 -55.81 -25.65
N PRO A 441 4.91 -56.49 -25.36
CA PRO A 441 5.19 -57.83 -25.86
C PRO A 441 4.94 -58.89 -24.77
N ASP A 442 4.35 -60.00 -25.21
CA ASP A 442 4.28 -61.32 -24.56
C ASP A 442 3.22 -61.55 -23.47
N GLU A 443 2.01 -61.88 -23.93
CA GLU A 443 1.20 -62.90 -23.27
C GLU A 443 1.00 -64.06 -24.26
N LYS A 444 1.77 -65.15 -24.05
CA LYS A 444 1.60 -66.41 -24.76
C LYS A 444 0.65 -67.32 -23.98
N ASP A 445 -0.35 -67.77 -24.72
CA ASP A 445 -0.88 -69.13 -24.73
C ASP A 445 -1.99 -69.47 -23.72
N ILE A 446 -3.25 -69.34 -24.19
CA ILE A 446 -4.28 -70.34 -23.94
C ILE A 446 -4.94 -70.72 -25.28
N THR A 447 -4.52 -71.86 -25.77
CA THR A 447 -5.17 -72.83 -26.67
C THR A 447 -6.68 -72.73 -26.95
N LYS A 448 -6.97 -72.84 -28.26
CA LYS A 448 -7.94 -73.72 -28.96
C LYS A 448 -9.44 -73.37 -29.07
N GLU A 449 -9.87 -73.49 -30.33
CA GLU A 449 -11.20 -73.85 -30.86
C GLU A 449 -12.31 -72.79 -30.68
N SER A 450 -13.10 -72.39 -31.68
CA SER A 450 -13.59 -73.09 -32.87
C SER A 450 -14.05 -72.11 -33.96
N LYS A 451 -13.85 -72.50 -35.22
CA LYS A 451 -14.50 -71.96 -36.43
C LYS A 451 -16.04 -72.01 -36.37
N LYS A 452 -16.67 -71.22 -37.25
CA LYS A 452 -18.08 -71.18 -37.71
C LYS A 452 -18.93 -70.13 -36.98
N GLU A 453 -19.83 -69.38 -37.58
CA GLU A 453 -20.43 -69.33 -38.93
C GLU A 453 -21.18 -67.98 -39.04
N ASN A 454 -21.27 -67.45 -40.26
CA ASN A 454 -22.35 -66.60 -40.82
C ASN A 454 -23.39 -65.96 -39.86
N LYS A 455 -23.53 -64.64 -39.90
CA LYS A 455 -24.53 -63.93 -40.74
C LYS A 455 -24.32 -62.42 -40.72
#